data_AF-A0AAW4PWH4-F1
#
_entry.id   AF-A0AAW4PWH4-F1
#
_cell.length_a   1.000
_cell.length_b   1.000
_cell.length_c   1.000
_cell.angle_alpha   90.00
_cell.angle_beta   90.00
_cell.angle_gamma   90.00
#
_symmetry.space_group_name_H-M   'P 1'
#
loop_
_entity.id
_entity.type
_entity.pdbx_description
1 polymer ?
#
loop_
_entity_poly.entity_id
_entity_poly.type
_entity_poly.pdbx_seq_one_letter_code
_entity_poly.pdbx_strand_id
1 'polypeptide(L)'
;MTMSPDGILEVVSDIYKSTDRPVSTHTIAEAAETTPDRVTPVLNTLCRSEFVEWTESGVRPTVTGRQFLELDIELENVVVDVVDE
;
A
#
# COMPACT_ATOMS: atom_id res chain seq x y z
N MET A 1 -7.50 -14.44 -6.93
CA MET A 1 -7.02 -13.19 -7.54
C MET A 1 -5.66 -12.89 -6.93
N THR A 2 -4.63 -12.65 -7.75
CA THR A 2 -3.37 -12.11 -7.26
C THR A 2 -3.63 -10.62 -7.02
N MET A 3 -3.55 -10.16 -5.77
CA MET A 3 -3.77 -8.75 -5.47
C MET A 3 -2.57 -7.95 -5.95
N SER A 4 -2.83 -6.94 -6.77
CA SER A 4 -1.82 -6.04 -7.31
C SER A 4 -1.45 -4.96 -6.27
N PRO A 5 -0.25 -4.36 -6.35
CA PRO A 5 0.18 -3.31 -5.43
C PRO A 5 -0.75 -2.08 -5.42
N ASP A 6 -1.32 -1.73 -6.57
CA ASP A 6 -2.33 -0.68 -6.76
C ASP A 6 -3.59 -0.94 -5.94
N GLY A 7 -4.18 -2.15 -6.01
CA GLY A 7 -5.32 -2.51 -5.19
C GLY A 7 -5.07 -2.40 -3.68
N ILE A 8 -3.86 -2.77 -3.21
CA ILE A 8 -3.50 -2.59 -1.78
C ILE A 8 -3.36 -1.09 -1.43
N LEU A 9 -2.75 -0.29 -2.31
CA LEU A 9 -2.62 1.15 -2.11
C LEU A 9 -3.99 1.85 -2.10
N GLU A 10 -4.92 1.43 -2.95
CA GLU A 10 -6.31 1.91 -2.98
C GLU A 10 -7.02 1.60 -1.67
N VAL A 11 -6.98 0.35 -1.21
CA VAL A 11 -7.58 -0.07 0.07
C VAL A 11 -7.03 0.74 1.24
N VAL A 12 -5.71 0.90 1.33
CA VAL A 12 -5.08 1.72 2.38
C VAL A 12 -5.56 3.17 2.30
N SER A 13 -5.64 3.73 1.09
CA SER A 13 -6.03 5.12 0.87
C SER A 13 -7.50 5.38 1.19
N ASP A 14 -8.39 4.46 0.84
CA ASP A 14 -9.82 4.56 1.12
C ASP A 14 -10.12 4.49 2.62
N ILE A 15 -9.52 3.52 3.32
CA ILE A 15 -9.69 3.37 4.77
C ILE A 15 -9.08 4.56 5.51
N TYR A 16 -7.88 5.01 5.10
CA TYR A 16 -7.24 6.18 5.70
C TYR A 16 -8.07 7.44 5.47
N LYS A 17 -8.62 7.65 4.27
CA LYS A 17 -9.48 8.80 3.97
C LYS A 17 -10.74 8.85 4.83
N SER A 18 -11.29 7.68 5.16
CA SER A 18 -12.50 7.57 5.99
C SER A 18 -12.23 7.73 7.49
N THR A 19 -11.04 7.34 7.96
CA THR A 19 -10.72 7.29 9.40
C THR A 19 -9.73 8.36 9.86
N ASP A 20 -9.02 8.99 8.93
CA ASP A 20 -7.85 9.86 9.12
C ASP A 20 -6.80 9.26 10.07
N ARG A 21 -6.68 7.93 10.08
CA ARG A 21 -5.81 7.18 11.00
C ARG A 21 -5.00 6.13 10.24
N PRO A 22 -3.77 5.82 10.71
CA PRO A 22 -2.99 4.71 10.19
C PRO A 22 -3.80 3.41 10.22
N VAL A 23 -3.74 2.68 9.11
CA VAL A 23 -4.52 1.46 8.87
C VAL A 23 -3.69 0.25 9.27
N SER A 24 -4.24 -0.62 10.10
CA SER A 24 -3.56 -1.85 10.50
C SER A 24 -3.51 -2.86 9.35
N THR A 25 -2.44 -3.67 9.30
CA THR A 25 -2.28 -4.75 8.30
C THR A 25 -3.45 -5.73 8.28
N HIS A 26 -4.03 -6.00 9.46
CA HIS A 26 -5.20 -6.85 9.58
C HIS A 26 -6.43 -6.25 8.88
N THR A 27 -6.67 -4.95 9.05
CA THR A 27 -7.80 -4.26 8.40
C THR A 27 -7.61 -4.21 6.88
N ILE A 28 -6.39 -3.99 6.42
CA ILE A 28 -6.05 -4.02 4.98
C ILE A 28 -6.28 -5.43 4.43
N ALA A 29 -5.83 -6.46 5.14
CA ALA A 29 -6.00 -7.85 4.72
C ALA A 29 -7.48 -8.27 4.68
N GLU A 30 -8.27 -7.84 5.66
CA GLU A 30 -9.72 -8.08 5.69
C GLU A 30 -10.42 -7.42 4.49
N ALA A 31 -10.12 -6.14 4.24
CA ALA A 31 -10.68 -5.40 3.11
C ALA A 31 -10.22 -5.93 1.75
N ALA A 32 -9.00 -6.46 1.66
CA ALA A 32 -8.45 -7.08 0.47
C ALA A 32 -8.75 -8.60 0.38
N GLU A 33 -9.65 -9.11 1.22
CA GLU A 33 -10.09 -10.52 1.26
C GLU A 33 -8.92 -11.51 1.26
N THR A 34 -7.87 -11.21 2.03
CA THR A 34 -6.61 -11.95 2.04
C THR A 34 -6.02 -12.05 3.45
N THR A 35 -4.78 -12.54 3.57
CA THR A 35 -4.09 -12.69 4.86
C THR A 35 -3.05 -11.59 5.09
N PRO A 36 -2.80 -11.17 6.34
CA PRO A 36 -1.76 -10.19 6.66
C PRO A 36 -0.36 -10.57 6.14
N ASP A 37 -0.03 -11.87 6.13
CA ASP A 37 1.23 -12.39 5.57
C ASP A 37 1.39 -12.14 4.07
N ARG A 38 0.28 -12.05 3.32
CA ARG A 38 0.29 -11.74 1.89
C ARG A 38 0.37 -10.23 1.64
N VAL A 39 -0.19 -9.42 2.54
CA VAL A 39 -0.24 -7.95 2.41
C VAL A 39 1.07 -7.29 2.83
N THR A 40 1.68 -7.77 3.92
CA THR A 40 2.92 -7.20 4.47
C THR A 40 4.05 -7.05 3.44
N PRO A 41 4.39 -8.05 2.61
CA PRO A 41 5.43 -7.87 1.59
C PRO A 41 5.06 -6.82 0.54
N VAL A 42 3.79 -6.70 0.16
CA VAL A 42 3.32 -5.67 -0.78
C VAL A 42 3.43 -4.28 -0.16
N LEU A 43 3.03 -4.12 1.11
CA LEU A 43 3.18 -2.86 1.84
C LEU A 43 4.64 -2.45 2.01
N ASN A 44 5.54 -3.41 2.21
CA ASN A 44 6.98 -3.13 2.25
C ASN A 44 7.51 -2.62 0.92
N THR A 45 7.07 -3.20 -0.21
CA THR A 45 7.40 -2.68 -1.54
C THR A 45 6.86 -1.28 -1.75
N LEU A 46 5.58 -1.04 -1.43
CA LEU A 46 4.96 0.28 -1.52
C LEU A 46 5.66 1.31 -0.62
N CYS A 47 6.14 0.89 0.56
CA CYS A 47 6.86 1.75 1.48
C CYS A 47 8.25 2.13 0.95
N ARG A 48 8.95 1.18 0.32
CA ARG A 48 10.24 1.44 -0.34
C ARG A 48 10.10 2.40 -1.51
N SER A 49 8.97 2.33 -2.22
CA SER A 49 8.63 3.24 -3.33
C SER A 49 7.94 4.52 -2.87
N GLU A 50 7.96 4.83 -1.58
CA GLU A 50 7.40 6.07 -0.98
C GLU A 50 5.89 6.27 -1.22
N PHE A 51 5.13 5.23 -1.54
CA PHE A 51 3.67 5.31 -1.72
C PHE A 51 2.90 5.18 -0.39
N VAL A 52 3.47 4.43 0.56
CA VAL A 52 2.95 4.32 1.92
C VAL A 52 4.06 4.51 2.94
N GLU A 53 3.69 4.73 4.18
CA GLU A 53 4.62 4.86 5.29
C GLU A 53 4.14 4.04 6.49
N TRP A 54 5.07 3.26 7.07
CA TRP A 54 4.85 2.61 8.35
C TRP A 54 4.93 3.61 9.49
N THR A 55 3.93 3.59 10.35
CA THR A 55 3.84 4.35 11.59
C THR A 55 3.78 3.39 12.77
N GLU A 56 3.93 3.90 14.00
CA GLU A 56 3.80 3.12 15.23
C GLU A 56 2.43 2.43 15.38
N SER A 57 1.41 2.91 14.67
CA SER A 57 0.02 2.44 14.78
C SER A 57 -0.52 1.74 13.51
N GLY A 58 0.30 1.55 12.48
CA GLY A 58 -0.13 0.96 11.21
C GLY A 58 0.48 1.65 10.00
N VAL A 59 -0.19 1.58 8.85
CA VAL A 59 0.28 2.12 7.58
C VAL A 59 -0.58 3.30 7.16
N ARG A 60 0.06 4.37 6.67
CA ARG A 60 -0.64 5.49 6.05
C ARG A 60 -0.20 5.70 4.61
N PRO A 61 -1.07 6.15 3.71
CA PRO A 61 -0.67 6.55 2.37
C PRO A 61 0.07 7.89 2.43
N THR A 62 1.16 8.01 1.66
CA THR A 62 1.86 9.28 1.48
C THR A 62 1.06 10.22 0.56
N VAL A 63 1.54 11.44 0.37
CA VAL A 63 0.99 12.34 -0.66
C VAL A 63 1.22 11.75 -2.05
N THR A 64 2.41 11.20 -2.30
CA THR A 64 2.78 10.53 -3.56
C THR A 64 1.87 9.35 -3.88
N GLY A 65 1.59 8.48 -2.90
CA GLY A 65 0.66 7.35 -3.05
C GLY A 65 -0.74 7.77 -3.46
N ARG A 66 -1.25 8.85 -2.84
CA ARG A 66 -2.59 9.36 -3.17
C ARG A 66 -2.64 9.98 -4.56
N GLN A 67 -1.65 10.82 -4.90
CA GLN A 67 -1.58 11.43 -6.22
C GLN A 67 -1.43 10.40 -7.33
N PHE A 68 -0.69 9.31 -7.07
CA PHE A 68 -0.56 8.22 -8.03
C PHE A 68 -1.90 7.56 -8.35
N LEU A 69 -2.73 7.28 -7.34
CA LEU A 69 -4.09 6.76 -7.55
C LEU A 69 -4.98 7.73 -8.34
N GLU A 70 -4.83 9.04 -8.12
CA GLU A 70 -5.58 10.07 -8.87
C GLU A 70 -5.18 10.15 -10.35
N LEU A 71 -3.99 9.66 -10.70
CA LEU A 71 -3.48 9.65 -12.08
C LEU A 71 -3.94 8.42 -12.88
N ASP A 72 -4.61 7.45 -12.24
CA ASP A 72 -5.09 6.20 -12.86
C ASP A 72 -3.99 5.44 -13.63
N ILE A 73 -2.77 5.43 -13.08
CA ILE A 73 -1.61 4.75 -13.66
C ILE A 73 -1.51 3.35 -13.03
N GLU A 74 -1.37 2.30 -13.85
CA GLU A 74 -1.18 0.94 -13.35
C GLU A 74 0.26 0.75 -12.81
N LEU A 75 0.41 0.13 -11.64
CA LEU A 75 1.73 -0.22 -11.04
C LEU A 75 2.41 -1.42 -11.72
N GLU A 76 2.11 -1.69 -12.99
CA GLU A 76 2.55 -2.91 -13.69
C GLU A 76 4.06 -2.92 -14.03
N ASN A 77 4.81 -1.86 -13.72
CA ASN A 77 6.23 -1.74 -14.07
C ASN A 77 7.11 -1.00 -13.05
N VAL A 78 6.80 -1.04 -11.75
CA VAL A 78 7.81 -0.66 -10.75
C VAL A 78 8.83 -1.79 -10.63
N VAL A 79 9.80 -1.80 -11.54
CA VAL A 79 11.03 -2.58 -11.41
C VAL A 79 11.81 -1.95 -10.26
N VAL A 80 11.72 -2.58 -9.09
CA VAL A 80 12.57 -2.21 -7.95
C VAL A 80 13.99 -2.60 -8.35
N ASP A 81 14.80 -1.61 -8.74
CA ASP A 81 16.23 -1.80 -8.93
C ASP A 81 16.84 -2.07 -7.54
N VAL A 82 16.91 -3.35 -7.18
CA VAL A 82 17.70 -3.82 -6.04
C VAL A 82 19.17 -3.71 -6.46
N VAL A 83 19.75 -2.53 -6.26
CA VAL A 83 21.19 -2.40 -6.11
C VAL A 83 21.56 -2.98 -4.75
N ASP A 84 21.89 -4.27 -4.73
CA ASP A 84 22.70 -4.87 -3.67
C ASP A 84 24.12 -4.31 -3.82
N GLU A 85 24.60 -3.56 -2.82
CA GLU A 85 26.03 -3.24 -2.62
C GLU A 85 26.67 -4.25 -1.66
#